data_AF-A0A7J3WZ23-F1
#
_entry.id   AF-A0A7J3WZ23-F1
#
_cell.length_a   1.000
_cell.length_b   1.000
_cell.length_c   1.000
_cell.angle_alpha   90.00
_cell.angle_beta   90.00
_cell.angle_gamma   90.00
#
_symmetry.space_group_name_H-M   'P 1'
#
loop_
_entity.id
_entity.type
_entity.pdbx_description
1 polymer ?
#
loop_
_entity_poly.entity_id
_entity_poly.type
_entity_poly.pdbx_seq_one_letter_code
_entity_poly.pdbx_strand_id
1 'polypeptide(L)'
;MKIISYSIKLISGLCKQYCEGMGMSLNLRKYHDIAVALASVGLYTGSYSIIDRIANALGYESVIRAVYENGRILESALRAGRTGGDEWVKLSEDSILIKRKDESKPYIVRGSLPSENALREFLEESSRDITLARAVASYAMQLIASTMSRKVEEASA
;
A
#
# COMPACT_ATOMS: atom_id res chain seq x y z
N MET A 1 -23.54 13.20 5.08
CA MET A 1 -22.10 13.26 4.74
C MET A 1 -21.15 13.55 5.92
N LYS A 2 -21.56 13.46 7.19
CA LYS A 2 -20.66 13.67 8.35
C LYS A 2 -19.93 12.40 8.82
N ILE A 3 -20.43 11.21 8.49
CA ILE A 3 -19.97 9.94 9.09
C ILE A 3 -18.58 9.53 8.58
N ILE A 4 -18.27 9.74 7.30
CA ILE A 4 -16.98 9.33 6.70
C ILE A 4 -15.81 10.17 7.25
N SER A 5 -16.05 11.45 7.55
CA SER A 5 -15.04 12.35 8.14
C SER A 5 -14.64 11.94 9.56
N TYR A 6 -15.56 11.35 10.34
CA TYR A 6 -15.27 10.85 11.68
C TYR A 6 -14.39 9.60 11.67
N SER A 7 -14.61 8.69 10.72
CA SER A 7 -13.81 7.46 10.60
C SER A 7 -12.33 7.74 10.25
N ILE A 8 -12.05 8.73 9.40
CA ILE A 8 -10.68 9.13 9.04
C ILE A 8 -9.95 9.74 10.25
N LYS A 9 -10.64 10.58 11.05
CA LYS A 9 -10.08 11.13 12.30
C LYS A 9 -9.81 10.05 13.34
N LEU A 10 -10.69 9.05 13.45
CA LEU A 10 -10.49 7.91 14.35
C LEU A 10 -9.28 7.06 13.96
N ILE A 11 -9.07 6.80 12.67
CA ILE A 11 -7.90 6.05 12.18
C ILE A 11 -6.60 6.84 12.42
N SER A 12 -6.59 8.15 12.20
CA SER A 12 -5.43 9.00 12.54
C SER A 12 -5.13 9.05 14.03
N GLY A 13 -6.17 9.00 14.88
CA GLY A 13 -6.04 8.98 16.34
C GLY A 13 -5.52 7.64 16.86
N LEU A 14 -6.01 6.53 16.31
CA LEU A 14 -5.57 5.17 16.65
C LEU A 14 -4.11 4.93 16.25
N CYS A 15 -3.67 5.48 15.11
CA CYS A 15 -2.28 5.40 14.68
C CYS A 15 -1.34 6.16 15.64
N LYS A 16 -1.80 7.27 16.21
CA LYS A 16 -1.04 8.04 17.20
C LYS A 16 -0.94 7.31 18.55
N GLN A 17 -2.03 6.67 18.97
CA GLN A 17 -2.12 5.99 20.26
C GLN A 17 -1.34 4.66 20.31
N TYR A 18 -1.20 3.96 19.18
CA TYR A 18 -0.38 2.74 19.10
C TYR A 18 1.13 3.01 19.12
N CYS A 19 1.58 4.18 18.66
CA CYS A 19 3.00 4.56 18.67
C CYS A 19 3.53 4.98 20.05
N GLU A 20 2.66 5.38 20.98
CA GLU A 20 3.06 5.92 22.28
C GLU A 20 3.32 4.84 23.36
N GLY A 21 3.01 3.56 23.09
CA GLY A 21 3.13 2.45 24.06
C GLY A 21 4.38 1.57 23.94
N MET A 22 5.20 1.72 22.89
CA MET A 22 6.41 0.91 22.66
C MET A 22 7.54 1.84 22.22
N GLY A 23 8.62 1.90 23.00
CA GLY A 23 9.79 2.72 22.74
C GLY A 23 10.62 2.28 21.52
N MET A 24 10.04 2.35 20.32
CA MET A 24 10.73 2.27 19.04
C MET A 24 10.15 3.31 18.10
N SER A 25 10.99 4.23 17.62
CA SER A 25 10.56 5.14 16.55
C SER A 25 10.49 4.37 15.23
N LEU A 26 9.32 3.79 14.92
CA LEU A 26 9.06 3.20 13.61
C LEU A 26 9.20 4.29 12.53
N ASN A 27 10.25 4.22 11.72
CA ASN A 27 10.44 5.17 10.63
C ASN A 27 9.60 4.77 9.40
N LEU A 28 8.27 4.93 9.50
CA LEU A 28 7.34 4.56 8.43
C LEU A 28 7.57 5.35 7.12
N ARG A 29 8.20 6.53 7.20
CA ARG A 29 8.58 7.31 6.01
C ARG A 29 9.63 6.57 5.18
N LYS A 30 10.56 5.86 5.82
CA LYS A 30 11.60 5.07 5.14
C LYS A 30 11.00 4.02 4.20
N TYR A 31 9.89 3.39 4.61
CA TYR A 31 9.24 2.31 3.87
C TYR A 31 7.96 2.73 3.16
N HIS A 32 7.82 4.03 2.89
CA HIS A 32 6.71 4.59 2.14
C HIS A 32 6.49 3.86 0.81
N ASP A 33 7.55 3.65 0.04
CA ASP A 33 7.46 3.07 -1.30
C ASP A 33 7.07 1.57 -1.26
N ILE A 34 7.40 0.87 -0.17
CA ILE A 34 6.90 -0.48 0.09
C ILE A 34 5.38 -0.45 0.29
N ALA A 35 4.89 0.49 1.10
CA ALA A 35 3.46 0.67 1.31
C ALA A 35 2.73 1.04 0.01
N VAL A 36 3.35 1.88 -0.84
CA VAL A 36 2.83 2.25 -2.17
C VAL A 36 2.73 1.04 -3.09
N ALA A 37 3.75 0.17 -3.14
CA ALA A 37 3.70 -1.06 -3.93
C ALA A 37 2.59 -2.00 -3.46
N LEU A 38 2.47 -2.21 -2.15
CA LEU A 38 1.40 -3.00 -1.55
C LEU A 38 0.01 -2.44 -1.90
N ALA A 39 -0.17 -1.12 -1.71
CA ALA A 39 -1.41 -0.43 -2.02
C ALA A 39 -1.77 -0.52 -3.51
N SER A 40 -0.78 -0.42 -4.39
CA SER A 40 -0.97 -0.47 -5.84
C SER A 40 -1.54 -1.81 -6.29
N VAL A 41 -1.01 -2.91 -5.76
CA VAL A 41 -1.55 -4.25 -6.05
C VAL A 41 -2.93 -4.46 -5.43
N GLY A 42 -3.15 -3.96 -4.20
CA GLY A 42 -4.46 -4.04 -3.56
C GLY A 42 -5.55 -3.36 -4.37
N LEU A 43 -5.27 -2.16 -4.88
CA LEU A 43 -6.14 -1.43 -5.80
C LEU A 43 -6.28 -2.14 -7.15
N TYR A 44 -5.17 -2.58 -7.76
CA TYR A 44 -5.18 -3.23 -9.07
C TYR A 44 -6.01 -4.51 -9.08
N THR A 45 -5.85 -5.35 -8.05
CA THR A 45 -6.57 -6.63 -7.94
C THR A 45 -7.96 -6.50 -7.33
N GLY A 46 -8.27 -5.37 -6.67
CA GLY A 46 -9.48 -5.22 -5.86
C GLY A 46 -9.52 -6.12 -4.62
N SER A 47 -8.37 -6.65 -4.18
CA SER A 47 -8.25 -7.58 -3.05
C SER A 47 -7.17 -7.13 -2.08
N TYR A 48 -7.45 -7.23 -0.78
CA TYR A 48 -6.53 -6.81 0.28
C TYR A 48 -5.78 -7.98 0.93
N SER A 49 -5.93 -9.21 0.42
CA SER A 49 -5.42 -10.43 1.05
C SER A 49 -3.89 -10.46 1.24
N ILE A 50 -3.11 -9.79 0.37
CA ILE A 50 -1.65 -9.63 0.54
C ILE A 50 -1.36 -8.73 1.73
N ILE A 51 -2.08 -7.60 1.84
CA ILE A 51 -1.92 -6.65 2.94
C ILE A 51 -2.34 -7.31 4.25
N ASP A 52 -3.46 -8.02 4.26
CA ASP A 52 -3.97 -8.75 5.44
C ASP A 52 -2.98 -9.80 5.95
N ARG A 53 -2.31 -10.52 5.03
CA ARG A 53 -1.26 -11.49 5.39
C ARG A 53 -0.08 -10.82 6.08
N ILE A 54 0.36 -9.66 5.62
CA ILE A 54 1.47 -8.92 6.24
C ILE A 54 1.02 -8.32 7.58
N ALA A 55 -0.18 -7.72 7.63
CA ALA A 55 -0.72 -7.11 8.85
C ALA A 55 -0.90 -8.12 9.99
N ASN A 56 -1.19 -9.38 9.67
CA ASN A 56 -1.37 -10.47 10.63
C ASN A 56 -0.19 -11.45 10.67
N ALA A 57 0.95 -11.11 10.05
CA ALA A 57 2.09 -12.01 9.95
C ALA A 57 2.63 -12.37 11.34
N LEU A 58 2.73 -13.66 11.67
CA LEU A 58 3.34 -14.15 12.92
C LEU A 58 4.87 -14.25 12.85
N GLY A 59 5.43 -14.19 11.64
CA GLY A 59 6.87 -14.27 11.41
C GLY A 59 7.25 -13.79 10.01
N TYR A 60 8.53 -13.53 9.82
CA TYR A 60 9.07 -12.85 8.63
C TYR A 60 8.90 -13.67 7.34
N GLU A 61 8.84 -15.00 7.42
CA GLU A 61 8.56 -15.88 6.27
C GLU A 61 7.22 -15.57 5.59
N SER A 62 6.19 -15.19 6.37
CA SER A 62 4.90 -14.78 5.82
C SER A 62 5.02 -13.47 5.03
N VAL A 63 5.83 -12.54 5.53
CA VAL A 63 6.12 -11.25 4.87
C VAL A 63 6.86 -11.48 3.56
N ILE A 64 7.92 -12.28 3.56
CA ILE A 64 8.69 -12.60 2.34
C ILE A 64 7.78 -13.14 1.24
N ARG A 65 6.92 -14.13 1.57
CA ARG A 65 6.01 -14.73 0.58
C ARG A 65 5.00 -13.73 0.05
N ALA A 66 4.41 -12.92 0.93
CA ALA A 66 3.43 -11.91 0.54
C ALA A 66 4.05 -10.81 -0.34
N VAL A 67 5.27 -10.36 0.00
CA VAL A 67 6.02 -9.36 -0.78
C VAL A 67 6.46 -9.92 -2.13
N TYR A 68 6.90 -11.17 -2.20
CA TYR A 68 7.20 -11.85 -3.46
C TYR A 68 5.98 -11.92 -4.37
N GLU A 69 4.83 -12.34 -3.83
CA GLU A 69 3.58 -12.41 -4.58
C GLU A 69 3.13 -11.04 -5.07
N ASN A 70 3.27 -10.01 -4.23
CA ASN A 70 3.01 -8.62 -4.58
C ASN A 70 3.86 -8.17 -5.77
N GLY A 71 5.18 -8.41 -5.72
CA GLY A 71 6.10 -8.06 -6.80
C GLY A 71 5.78 -8.78 -8.11
N ARG A 72 5.38 -10.06 -8.04
CA ARG A 72 4.98 -10.84 -9.22
C ARG A 72 3.74 -10.27 -9.91
N ILE A 73 2.71 -9.90 -9.14
CA ILE A 73 1.49 -9.29 -9.69
C ILE A 73 1.80 -7.90 -10.27
N LEU A 74 2.58 -7.11 -9.53
CA LEU A 74 2.97 -5.78 -9.95
C LEU A 74 3.78 -5.79 -11.26
N GLU A 75 4.73 -6.72 -11.41
CA GLU A 75 5.48 -6.89 -12.66
C GLU A 75 4.55 -7.17 -13.85
N SER A 76 3.60 -8.11 -13.67
CA SER A 76 2.61 -8.44 -14.69
C SER A 76 1.75 -7.22 -15.06
N ALA A 77 1.31 -6.45 -14.07
CA ALA A 77 0.49 -5.26 -14.27
C ALA A 77 1.27 -4.11 -14.96
N LEU A 78 2.55 -3.94 -14.63
CA LEU A 78 3.45 -2.99 -15.30
C LEU A 78 3.68 -3.36 -16.75
N ARG A 79 3.84 -4.66 -17.03
CA ARG A 79 3.97 -5.18 -18.40
C ARG A 79 2.71 -4.90 -19.21
N ALA A 80 1.53 -5.14 -18.64
CA ALA A 80 0.25 -4.82 -19.28
C ALA A 80 0.11 -3.31 -19.59
N GLY A 81 0.64 -2.44 -18.73
CA GLY A 81 0.68 -0.99 -18.95
C GLY A 81 1.53 -0.57 -20.15
N ARG A 82 2.56 -1.34 -20.50
CA ARG A 82 3.39 -1.10 -21.69
C ARG A 82 2.72 -1.59 -22.98
N THR A 83 1.93 -2.66 -22.89
CA THR A 83 1.25 -3.26 -24.05
C THR A 83 -0.16 -2.72 -24.30
N GLY A 84 -0.64 -1.80 -23.46
CA GLY A 84 -1.96 -1.17 -23.62
C GLY A 84 -3.13 -2.09 -23.26
N GLY A 85 -2.97 -2.95 -22.25
CA GLY A 85 -4.07 -3.78 -21.76
C GLY A 85 -5.25 -2.98 -21.21
N ASP A 86 -6.39 -3.63 -21.01
CA ASP A 86 -7.58 -3.00 -20.39
C ASP A 86 -7.37 -2.66 -18.91
N GLU A 87 -6.50 -3.42 -18.25
CA GLU A 87 -6.07 -3.23 -16.86
C GLU A 87 -4.56 -3.08 -16.81
N TRP A 88 -4.07 -2.13 -16.01
CA TRP A 88 -2.64 -1.86 -15.96
C TRP A 88 -2.20 -1.06 -14.74
N VAL A 89 -0.90 -1.10 -14.50
CA VAL A 89 -0.17 -0.16 -13.64
C VAL A 89 0.83 0.62 -14.49
N LYS A 90 0.87 1.94 -14.33
CA LYS A 90 1.87 2.83 -14.96
C LYS A 90 2.52 3.71 -13.92
N LEU A 91 3.79 3.99 -14.14
CA LEU A 91 4.58 4.90 -13.32
C LEU A 91 4.51 6.30 -13.91
N SER A 92 4.34 7.27 -13.03
CA SER A 92 4.53 8.71 -13.28
C SER A 92 5.64 9.21 -12.36
N GLU A 93 6.03 10.47 -12.47
CA GLU A 93 7.17 11.06 -11.76
C GLU A 93 7.06 10.88 -10.23
N ASP A 94 5.90 11.23 -9.66
CA ASP A 94 5.63 11.15 -8.22
C ASP A 94 4.37 10.33 -7.88
N SER A 95 3.93 9.48 -8.81
CA SER A 95 2.71 8.68 -8.59
C SER A 95 2.66 7.39 -9.39
N ILE A 96 1.83 6.48 -8.91
CA ILE A 96 1.46 5.24 -9.58
C ILE A 96 0.01 5.35 -10.01
N LEU A 97 -0.22 5.14 -11.31
CA LEU A 97 -1.52 5.13 -11.95
C LEU A 97 -1.99 3.69 -12.11
N ILE A 98 -3.19 3.38 -11.63
CA ILE A 98 -3.75 2.01 -11.65
C ILE A 98 -5.10 2.04 -12.35
N LYS A 99 -5.20 1.39 -13.50
CA LYS A 99 -6.45 1.26 -14.26
C LYS A 99 -6.99 -0.16 -14.10
N ARG A 100 -8.27 -0.25 -13.73
CA ARG A 100 -9.05 -1.49 -13.74
C ARG A 100 -10.06 -1.46 -14.88
N LYS A 101 -10.52 -2.63 -15.31
CA LYS A 101 -11.37 -2.79 -16.48
C LYS A 101 -12.74 -2.13 -16.30
N ASP A 102 -13.26 -2.19 -15.08
CA ASP A 102 -14.56 -1.69 -14.66
C ASP A 102 -14.57 -0.19 -14.30
N GLU A 103 -13.41 0.47 -14.39
CA GLU A 103 -13.24 1.82 -13.86
C GLU A 103 -12.89 2.79 -14.98
N SER A 104 -13.64 3.89 -15.13
CA SER A 104 -13.42 4.87 -16.20
C SER A 104 -12.11 5.66 -16.02
N LYS A 105 -11.78 6.02 -14.78
CA LYS A 105 -10.57 6.76 -14.40
C LYS A 105 -9.61 5.85 -13.61
N PRO A 106 -8.28 5.98 -13.83
CA PRO A 106 -7.31 5.27 -13.02
C PRO A 106 -7.28 5.82 -11.59
N TYR A 107 -6.96 4.96 -10.63
CA TYR A 107 -6.56 5.38 -9.30
C TYR A 107 -5.18 6.03 -9.35
N ILE A 108 -4.97 7.04 -8.50
CA ILE A 108 -3.68 7.75 -8.37
C ILE A 108 -3.16 7.60 -6.94
N VAL A 109 -2.12 6.80 -6.79
CA VAL A 109 -1.40 6.63 -5.53
C VAL A 109 -0.13 7.49 -5.60
N ARG A 110 0.06 8.39 -4.63
CA ARG A 110 1.26 9.24 -4.58
C ARG A 110 2.46 8.42 -4.07
N GLY A 111 3.61 8.59 -4.71
CA GLY A 111 4.84 7.87 -4.41
C GLY A 111 5.37 7.03 -5.57
N SER A 112 6.43 6.31 -5.26
CA SER A 112 7.21 5.53 -6.23
C SER A 112 7.27 4.06 -5.82
N LEU A 113 7.75 3.22 -6.74
CA LEU A 113 8.07 1.83 -6.41
C LEU A 113 9.35 1.75 -5.60
N PRO A 114 9.47 0.76 -4.69
CA PRO A 114 10.64 0.62 -3.86
C PRO A 114 11.86 0.23 -4.69
N SER A 115 13.02 0.81 -4.35
CA SER A 115 14.30 0.36 -4.88
C SER A 115 14.67 -1.02 -4.31
N GLU A 116 15.62 -1.70 -4.97
CA GLU A 116 16.14 -2.98 -4.47
C GLU A 116 16.69 -2.86 -3.03
N ASN A 117 17.42 -1.78 -2.75
CA ASN A 117 17.96 -1.52 -1.41
C ASN A 117 16.86 -1.30 -0.38
N ALA A 118 15.83 -0.49 -0.70
CA ALA A 118 14.71 -0.25 0.20
C ALA A 118 13.96 -1.55 0.53
N LEU A 119 13.76 -2.41 -0.48
CA LEU A 119 13.15 -3.72 -0.29
C LEU A 119 14.02 -4.64 0.57
N ARG A 120 15.32 -4.72 0.30
CA ARG A 120 16.27 -5.54 1.07
C ARG A 120 16.27 -5.13 2.54
N GLU A 121 16.45 -3.84 2.81
CA GLU A 121 16.43 -3.29 4.16
C GLU A 121 15.09 -3.53 4.87
N PHE A 122 13.98 -3.42 4.15
CA PHE A 122 12.65 -3.73 4.71
C PHE A 122 12.56 -5.18 5.18
N LEU A 123 13.03 -6.13 4.38
CA LEU A 123 12.99 -7.54 4.73
C LEU A 123 13.94 -7.86 5.90
N GLU A 124 15.14 -7.29 5.91
CA GLU A 124 16.11 -7.44 7.00
C GLU A 124 15.57 -6.88 8.31
N GLU A 125 15.01 -5.67 8.32
CA GLU A 125 14.45 -5.07 9.53
C GLU A 125 13.18 -5.81 9.98
N SER A 126 12.33 -6.24 9.04
CA SER A 126 11.14 -7.06 9.35
C SER A 126 11.48 -8.43 9.92
N SER A 127 12.67 -8.97 9.63
CA SER A 127 13.16 -10.21 10.23
C SER A 127 13.54 -10.03 11.71
N ARG A 128 13.95 -8.82 12.10
CA ARG A 128 14.32 -8.47 13.48
C ARG A 128 13.10 -8.04 14.29
N ASP A 129 12.20 -7.28 13.67
CA ASP A 129 10.95 -6.84 14.26
C ASP A 129 9.80 -6.91 13.26
N ILE A 130 8.95 -7.92 13.44
CA ILE A 130 7.77 -8.14 12.60
C ILE A 130 6.75 -6.99 12.71
N THR A 131 6.78 -6.22 13.79
CA THR A 131 5.87 -5.08 14.02
C THR A 131 6.02 -4.02 12.95
N LEU A 132 7.25 -3.82 12.45
CA LEU A 132 7.53 -2.94 11.31
C LEU A 132 6.72 -3.33 10.07
N ALA A 133 6.74 -4.60 9.69
CA ALA A 133 6.00 -5.09 8.53
C ALA A 133 4.49 -4.88 8.69
N ARG A 134 3.94 -5.18 9.88
CA ARG A 134 2.52 -4.97 10.18
C ARG A 134 2.13 -3.49 10.13
N ALA A 135 3.02 -2.61 10.58
CA ALA A 135 2.81 -1.17 10.51
C ALA A 135 2.86 -0.65 9.06
N VAL A 136 3.77 -1.16 8.22
CA VAL A 136 3.82 -0.85 6.78
C VAL A 136 2.57 -1.35 6.05
N ALA A 137 2.05 -2.53 6.40
CA ALA A 137 0.77 -3.02 5.85
C ALA A 137 -0.40 -2.11 6.23
N SER A 138 -0.45 -1.67 7.50
CA SER A 138 -1.44 -0.71 7.96
C SER A 138 -1.33 0.62 7.20
N TYR A 139 -0.10 1.06 6.91
CA TYR A 139 0.12 2.26 6.12
C TYR A 139 -0.34 2.10 4.66
N ALA A 140 -0.06 0.96 4.02
CA ALA A 140 -0.57 0.65 2.68
C ALA A 140 -2.10 0.75 2.64
N MET A 141 -2.78 0.23 3.66
CA MET A 141 -4.24 0.30 3.74
C MET A 141 -4.76 1.73 3.89
N GLN A 142 -4.04 2.58 4.64
CA GLN A 142 -4.34 4.01 4.73
C GLN A 142 -4.15 4.73 3.38
N LEU A 143 -3.14 4.35 2.58
CA LEU A 143 -2.96 4.89 1.23
C LEU A 143 -4.12 4.52 0.31
N ILE A 144 -4.60 3.27 0.37
CA ILE A 144 -5.79 2.83 -0.35
C ILE A 144 -7.01 3.66 0.07
N ALA A 145 -7.30 3.74 1.37
CA ALA A 145 -8.46 4.48 1.89
C ALA A 145 -8.43 5.96 1.46
N SER A 146 -7.26 6.60 1.54
CA SER A 146 -7.07 8.00 1.11
C SER A 146 -7.30 8.17 -0.39
N THR A 147 -6.86 7.20 -1.19
CA THR A 147 -7.05 7.20 -2.65
C THR A 147 -8.53 7.01 -3.02
N MET A 148 -9.22 6.10 -2.33
CA MET A 148 -10.66 5.88 -2.51
C MET A 148 -11.47 7.12 -2.12
N SER A 149 -11.15 7.79 -1.01
CA SER A 149 -11.85 9.01 -0.57
C SER A 149 -11.79 10.10 -1.64
N ARG A 150 -10.60 10.39 -2.18
CA ARG A 150 -10.42 11.38 -3.26
C ARG A 150 -11.24 11.04 -4.49
N LYS A 151 -11.27 9.77 -4.88
CA LYS A 151 -12.03 9.31 -6.05
C LYS A 151 -13.54 9.53 -5.87
N VAL A 152 -14.07 9.28 -4.67
CA VAL A 152 -15.50 9.50 -4.36
C VAL A 152 -15.85 11.00 -4.42
N GLU A 153 -14.95 11.86 -3.93
CA GLU A 153 -15.11 13.31 -4.00
C GLU A 153 -15.15 13.80 -5.46
N GLU A 154 -14.23 13.32 -6.31
CA GLU A 154 -14.18 13.65 -7.74
C GLU A 154 -15.35 13.12 -8.58
N ALA A 155 -16.02 12.05 -8.13
CA ALA A 155 -17.21 11.51 -8.78
C ALA A 155 -18.49 12.27 -8.39
N SER A 156 -18.45 13.03 -7.30
CA SER A 156 -19.59 13.79 -6.77
C SER A 156 -19.57 15.27 -7.18
N ALA A 157 -18.52 15.70 -7.87
CA ALA A 157 -18.30 17.06 -8.39
C ALA A 157 -18.60 17.11 -9.89
#